data_AF-A0A2V5SBI1-F1
#
_entry.id   AF-A0A2V5SBI1-F1
#
_cell.length_a   1.000
_cell.length_b   1.000
_cell.length_c   1.000
_cell.angle_alpha   90.00
_cell.angle_beta   90.00
_cell.angle_gamma   90.00
#
_symmetry.space_group_name_H-M   'P 1'
#
loop_
_entity.id
_entity.type
_entity.pdbx_description
1 polymer ?
#
loop_
_entity_poly.entity_id
_entity_poly.type
_entity_poly.pdbx_seq_one_letter_code
_entity_poly.pdbx_strand_id
1 'polypeptide(L)'
;MRKRLALPKHFVRNSAMTSILVRVSFWSAHASPRRFLRYVVPNALGLAMLLSTASSLIAQSQPEVRRARPVDEAPAPRALPADESIDRVLRSLKQDSSEPSQHEGENAAQRQLDYANGLFTRKLYDLAVPEYQKYLDDYPGRPGRANAYFSLGECYRNLNRTSSARTNLQKVLNDYGDSEFAGPAAYALAEMAFAEKDYGTALPLFHRAAAKSKEPAVALSAHYFEARCLEATGRKEEAADIYALVAEAGNPNPYREDARLTAASIFAARGRKIDALKQYEALANESQKPALKAESAVRGGMIALELVQADKGKSDKAMADRATALLQKGRTLPEAGKFRPIAQVGLRRLQYQTGEYAQLLADYKRELEKLPEAAQAEVLLLAANSERQLGHSKEADALYRQIITKYPDREEAKDAAYQRLINV
;
A
#
# COMPACT_ATOMS: atom_id res chain seq x y z
N MET A 1 42.06 -14.26 40.22
CA MET A 1 40.63 -13.90 40.23
C MET A 1 40.04 -13.99 38.82
N ARG A 2 39.36 -15.09 38.49
CA ARG A 2 38.58 -15.25 37.24
C ARG A 2 37.13 -15.54 37.63
N LYS A 3 36.25 -14.54 37.53
CA LYS A 3 34.80 -14.73 37.73
C LYS A 3 34.19 -15.24 36.43
N ARG A 4 33.67 -16.47 36.48
CA ARG A 4 32.73 -17.01 35.49
C ARG A 4 31.38 -16.33 35.75
N LEU A 5 30.81 -15.65 34.75
CA LEU A 5 29.41 -15.26 34.75
C LEU A 5 28.62 -16.30 33.94
N ALA A 6 27.57 -16.80 34.59
CA ALA A 6 26.62 -17.75 34.05
C ALA A 6 25.66 -17.06 33.07
N LEU A 7 25.39 -17.72 31.94
CA LEU A 7 24.30 -17.40 31.03
C LEU A 7 23.11 -18.32 31.35
N PRO A 8 21.87 -17.81 31.49
CA PRO A 8 20.69 -18.65 31.47
C PRO A 8 20.26 -19.00 30.03
N LYS A 9 19.81 -20.24 29.90
CA LYS A 9 19.36 -20.91 28.68
C LYS A 9 17.89 -20.58 28.36
N HIS A 10 17.55 -20.82 27.10
CA HIS A 10 16.20 -20.97 26.51
C HIS A 10 15.47 -19.68 26.09
N PHE A 11 15.92 -19.13 24.95
CA PHE A 11 15.07 -18.35 24.05
C PHE A 11 14.35 -19.34 23.12
N VAL A 12 13.10 -19.70 23.45
CA VAL A 12 12.25 -20.49 22.55
C VAL A 12 11.78 -19.57 21.43
N ARG A 13 12.35 -19.79 20.25
CA ARG A 13 11.95 -19.14 19.00
C ARG A 13 10.58 -19.70 18.62
N ASN A 14 9.51 -18.93 18.84
CA ASN A 14 8.18 -19.29 18.37
C ASN A 14 8.16 -19.17 16.84
N SER A 15 8.31 -20.30 16.16
CA SER A 15 8.25 -20.42 14.71
C SER A 15 6.79 -20.66 14.30
N ALA A 16 5.95 -19.63 14.46
CA ALA A 16 4.54 -19.66 14.08
C ALA A 16 4.06 -18.27 13.62
N MET A 17 4.87 -17.57 12.82
CA MET A 17 4.45 -16.32 12.19
C MET A 17 5.08 -16.20 10.80
N THR A 18 4.47 -16.93 9.87
CA THR A 18 4.62 -16.62 8.45
C THR A 18 3.28 -16.96 7.80
N SER A 19 2.52 -15.91 7.48
CA SER A 19 1.27 -15.85 6.69
C SER A 19 0.11 -15.16 7.41
N ILE A 20 0.32 -13.92 7.88
CA ILE A 20 -0.76 -12.93 7.90
C ILE A 20 -0.79 -12.32 6.49
N LEU A 21 -1.62 -12.87 5.61
CA LEU A 21 -1.95 -12.24 4.34
C LEU A 21 -3.10 -11.27 4.62
N VAL A 22 -2.78 -10.01 4.96
CA VAL A 22 -3.78 -8.94 4.86
C VAL A 22 -4.15 -8.81 3.39
N ARG A 23 -5.41 -9.13 3.09
CA ARG A 23 -5.95 -9.08 1.74
C ARG A 23 -6.19 -7.62 1.38
N VAL A 24 -5.22 -6.98 0.71
CA VAL A 24 -5.46 -5.70 0.03
C VAL A 24 -6.33 -6.00 -1.20
N SER A 25 -7.65 -5.98 -1.01
CA SER A 25 -8.61 -6.13 -2.11
C SER A 25 -8.58 -4.87 -2.96
N PHE A 26 -7.99 -4.95 -4.15
CA PHE A 26 -8.11 -3.93 -5.19
C PHE A 26 -9.57 -3.85 -5.65
N TRP A 27 -10.28 -2.79 -5.29
CA TRP A 27 -11.60 -2.49 -5.83
C TRP A 27 -11.45 -1.56 -7.03
N SER A 28 -11.65 -2.11 -8.23
CA SER A 28 -11.83 -1.34 -9.47
C SER A 28 -13.33 -1.21 -9.73
N ALA A 29 -13.82 0.02 -9.87
CA ALA A 29 -15.21 0.30 -10.22
C ALA A 29 -15.31 0.88 -11.63
N HIS A 30 -16.30 0.35 -12.39
CA HIS A 30 -16.87 0.77 -13.69
C HIS A 30 -16.39 0.05 -14.96
N ALA A 31 -17.19 -0.90 -15.47
CA ALA A 31 -17.98 -0.77 -16.71
C ALA A 31 -18.61 -2.12 -17.15
N SER A 32 -19.86 -2.07 -17.60
CA SER A 32 -20.76 -3.21 -17.92
C SER A 32 -20.59 -3.74 -19.38
N PRO A 33 -21.42 -4.69 -19.91
CA PRO A 33 -20.88 -5.96 -20.42
C PRO A 33 -21.13 -6.22 -21.92
N ARG A 34 -20.36 -7.13 -22.55
CA ARG A 34 -20.86 -8.12 -23.53
C ARG A 34 -19.78 -9.10 -24.02
N ARG A 35 -20.12 -10.39 -23.85
CA ARG A 35 -19.80 -11.61 -24.65
C ARG A 35 -18.35 -11.85 -25.07
N PHE A 36 -17.77 -12.99 -24.65
CA PHE A 36 -17.28 -14.03 -25.59
C PHE A 36 -17.04 -15.37 -24.86
N LEU A 37 -17.13 -16.43 -25.67
CA LEU A 37 -17.24 -17.85 -25.37
C LEU A 37 -16.01 -18.52 -24.74
N ARG A 38 -16.30 -19.59 -23.96
CA ARG A 38 -15.61 -20.89 -23.81
C ARG A 38 -14.13 -20.99 -24.19
N TYR A 39 -13.32 -21.53 -23.28
CA TYR A 39 -12.51 -22.74 -23.53
C TYR A 39 -12.23 -23.47 -22.20
N VAL A 40 -12.36 -24.80 -22.24
CA VAL A 40 -12.12 -25.78 -21.18
C VAL A 40 -10.94 -26.64 -21.63
N VAL A 41 -10.07 -27.05 -20.69
CA VAL A 41 -9.50 -28.42 -20.47
C VAL A 41 -8.13 -28.31 -19.76
N PRO A 42 -7.77 -29.26 -18.86
CA PRO A 42 -6.66 -29.18 -17.91
C PRO A 42 -5.47 -30.10 -18.27
N ASN A 43 -4.30 -29.88 -17.65
CA ASN A 43 -3.34 -30.93 -17.21
C ASN A 43 -2.01 -30.33 -16.74
N ALA A 44 -1.43 -30.93 -15.69
CA ALA A 44 -0.01 -31.30 -15.65
C ALA A 44 0.29 -32.14 -14.39
N LEU A 45 0.27 -33.46 -14.58
CA LEU A 45 0.96 -34.46 -13.77
C LEU A 45 2.45 -34.49 -14.17
N GLY A 46 3.32 -34.71 -13.19
CA GLY A 46 4.57 -35.45 -13.37
C GLY A 46 5.87 -34.64 -13.38
N LEU A 47 6.75 -34.93 -12.41
CA LEU A 47 8.09 -35.40 -12.75
C LEU A 47 8.70 -36.20 -11.58
N ALA A 48 9.08 -37.44 -11.90
CA ALA A 48 9.81 -38.37 -11.05
C ALA A 48 11.05 -38.86 -11.80
N MET A 49 12.03 -39.32 -11.01
CA MET A 49 13.25 -40.10 -11.32
C MET A 49 14.51 -39.36 -11.81
N LEU A 50 15.61 -39.55 -11.06
CA LEU A 50 16.72 -40.51 -11.33
C LEU A 50 17.77 -40.31 -10.22
N LEU A 51 18.25 -41.34 -9.50
CA LEU A 51 19.35 -42.20 -9.92
C LEU A 51 19.46 -43.48 -9.05
N SER A 52 19.54 -44.61 -9.77
CA SER A 52 20.18 -45.92 -9.50
C SER A 52 21.67 -45.77 -9.07
N THR A 53 22.43 -46.69 -8.48
CA THR A 53 22.35 -48.14 -8.14
C THR A 53 23.60 -48.46 -7.30
N ALA A 54 23.50 -49.36 -6.32
CA ALA A 54 24.59 -50.26 -5.95
C ALA A 54 24.02 -51.49 -5.21
N SER A 55 24.07 -52.64 -5.88
CA SER A 55 23.64 -53.93 -5.34
C SER A 55 24.75 -54.55 -4.50
N SER A 56 24.40 -55.16 -3.37
CA SER A 56 25.19 -56.23 -2.74
C SER A 56 24.25 -57.15 -1.96
N LEU A 57 24.20 -58.41 -2.40
CA LEU A 57 23.55 -59.54 -1.76
C LEU A 57 24.21 -59.84 -0.41
N ILE A 58 23.44 -59.93 0.69
CA ILE A 58 23.78 -60.80 1.83
C ILE A 58 22.50 -61.43 2.38
N ALA A 59 22.66 -62.72 2.71
CA ALA A 59 21.71 -63.75 3.09
C ALA A 59 20.74 -63.40 4.23
N GLN A 60 19.59 -64.09 4.18
CA GLN A 60 18.60 -64.20 5.24
C GLN A 60 19.23 -64.71 6.55
N SER A 61 19.01 -63.99 7.65
CA SER A 61 19.01 -64.56 9.00
C SER A 61 17.78 -64.05 9.73
N GLN A 62 16.97 -64.98 10.24
CA GLN A 62 15.77 -64.67 11.02
C GLN A 62 16.16 -64.11 12.40
N PRO A 63 15.41 -63.17 12.98
CA PRO A 63 15.66 -62.72 14.35
C PRO A 63 15.24 -63.82 15.35
N GLU A 64 16.18 -64.23 16.20
CA GLU A 64 15.93 -65.12 17.35
C GLU A 64 14.88 -64.51 18.29
N VAL A 65 13.78 -65.23 18.48
CA VAL A 65 12.78 -64.93 19.51
C VAL A 65 13.35 -65.33 20.87
N ARG A 66 13.81 -64.34 21.67
CA ARG A 66 14.18 -64.58 23.07
C ARG A 66 12.92 -64.79 23.92
N ARG A 67 12.67 -66.03 24.35
CA ARG A 67 11.69 -66.32 25.42
C ARG A 67 12.26 -65.86 26.78
N ALA A 68 11.46 -65.17 27.57
CA ALA A 68 11.82 -64.78 28.93
C ALA A 68 12.02 -66.02 29.81
N ARG A 69 13.12 -66.05 30.58
CA ARG A 69 13.31 -67.00 31.68
C ARG A 69 12.58 -66.47 32.91
N PRO A 70 11.87 -67.30 33.69
CA PRO A 70 11.36 -66.90 34.98
C PRO A 70 12.54 -66.61 35.91
N VAL A 71 12.51 -65.47 36.58
CA VAL A 71 13.37 -65.18 37.73
C VAL A 71 12.66 -65.79 38.94
N ASP A 72 13.34 -66.69 39.67
CA ASP A 72 12.88 -67.15 40.98
C ASP A 72 12.93 -65.96 41.95
N GLU A 73 11.78 -65.36 42.24
CA GLU A 73 11.62 -64.35 43.28
C GLU A 73 11.31 -65.04 44.62
N ALA A 74 12.06 -64.68 45.66
CA ALA A 74 11.83 -65.15 47.02
C ALA A 74 10.44 -64.70 47.53
N PRO A 75 9.77 -65.47 48.43
CA PRO A 75 8.41 -65.18 48.84
C PRO A 75 8.30 -63.80 49.50
N ALA A 76 7.35 -63.00 49.00
CA ALA A 76 7.08 -61.66 49.50
C ALA A 76 6.71 -61.69 51.00
N PRO A 77 7.25 -60.77 51.83
CA PRO A 77 6.87 -60.68 53.24
C PRO A 77 5.38 -60.28 53.38
N ARG A 78 4.73 -60.87 54.38
CA ARG A 78 3.31 -60.67 54.71
C ARG A 78 3.01 -59.18 54.97
N ALA A 79 2.00 -58.64 54.30
CA ALA A 79 1.61 -57.23 54.44
C ALA A 79 1.22 -56.89 55.89
N LEU A 80 1.85 -55.85 56.44
CA LEU A 80 1.49 -55.24 57.72
C LEU A 80 0.24 -54.34 57.52
N PRO A 81 -0.65 -54.21 58.52
CA PRO A 81 -1.83 -53.37 58.42
C PRO A 81 -1.43 -51.91 58.20
N ALA A 82 -2.15 -51.22 57.31
CA ALA A 82 -1.89 -49.82 56.95
C ALA A 82 -1.96 -48.94 58.20
N ASP A 83 -0.87 -48.23 58.47
CA ASP A 83 -0.79 -47.25 59.55
C ASP A 83 -1.58 -45.99 59.16
N GLU A 84 -2.34 -45.39 60.09
CA GLU A 84 -3.20 -44.21 59.85
C GLU A 84 -2.43 -43.03 59.20
N SER A 85 -1.11 -43.02 59.38
CA SER A 85 -0.16 -42.08 58.78
C SER A 85 -0.14 -42.13 57.25
N ILE A 86 -0.22 -43.32 56.65
CA ILE A 86 -0.20 -43.51 55.19
C ILE A 86 -1.51 -43.04 54.57
N ASP A 87 -2.65 -43.33 55.21
CA ASP A 87 -3.96 -42.85 54.76
C ASP A 87 -4.12 -41.33 54.87
N ARG A 88 -3.39 -40.70 55.81
CA ARG A 88 -3.34 -39.24 55.95
C ARG A 88 -2.48 -38.59 54.86
N VAL A 89 -1.34 -39.20 54.54
CA VAL A 89 -0.45 -38.77 53.43
C VAL A 89 -1.12 -39.00 52.08
N LEU A 90 -1.81 -40.13 51.88
CA LEU A 90 -2.58 -40.38 50.67
C LEU A 90 -3.76 -39.41 50.53
N ARG A 91 -4.42 -39.03 51.64
CA ARG A 91 -5.44 -37.98 51.63
C ARG A 91 -4.87 -36.59 51.34
N SER A 92 -3.71 -36.23 51.89
CA SER A 92 -3.05 -34.95 51.58
C SER A 92 -2.58 -34.88 50.14
N LEU A 93 -2.03 -35.98 49.60
CA LEU A 93 -1.67 -36.09 48.18
C LEU A 93 -2.91 -36.03 47.27
N LYS A 94 -4.04 -36.61 47.68
CA LYS A 94 -5.32 -36.49 46.96
C LYS A 94 -5.85 -35.05 46.98
N GLN A 95 -5.68 -34.34 48.09
CA GLN A 95 -6.04 -32.92 48.22
C GLN A 95 -5.13 -32.01 47.39
N ASP A 96 -3.81 -32.22 47.43
CA ASP A 96 -2.83 -31.48 46.61
C ASP A 96 -2.98 -31.79 45.11
N SER A 97 -3.48 -32.97 44.73
CA SER A 97 -3.73 -33.35 43.33
C SER A 97 -5.08 -32.89 42.77
N SER A 98 -5.93 -32.25 43.59
CA SER A 98 -7.29 -31.87 43.18
C SER A 98 -7.37 -30.51 42.49
N GLU A 99 -6.30 -29.72 42.54
CA GLU A 99 -6.14 -28.52 41.71
C GLU A 99 -5.18 -28.83 40.57
N PRO A 100 -5.58 -28.65 39.28
CA PRO A 100 -4.64 -28.77 38.18
C PRO A 100 -3.49 -27.81 38.44
N SER A 101 -2.25 -28.31 38.39
CA SER A 101 -1.08 -27.47 38.60
C SER A 101 -1.15 -26.27 37.64
N GLN A 102 -0.72 -25.07 38.07
CA GLN A 102 -0.79 -23.87 37.23
C GLN A 102 -0.15 -24.10 35.85
N HIS A 103 0.89 -24.93 35.80
CA HIS A 103 1.59 -25.38 34.60
C HIS A 103 0.74 -26.29 33.68
N GLU A 104 -0.09 -27.19 34.22
CA GLU A 104 -1.03 -27.98 33.41
C GLU A 104 -2.17 -27.14 32.82
N GLY A 105 -2.67 -26.17 33.58
CA GLY A 105 -3.67 -25.22 33.12
C GLY A 105 -3.14 -24.29 32.01
N GLU A 106 -1.89 -23.83 32.13
CA GLU A 106 -1.21 -23.06 31.09
C GLU A 106 -1.01 -23.89 29.81
N ASN A 107 -0.58 -25.14 29.94
CA ASN A 107 -0.43 -26.04 28.80
C ASN A 107 -1.77 -26.37 28.12
N ALA A 108 -2.85 -26.50 28.89
CA ALA A 108 -4.18 -26.73 28.33
C ALA A 108 -4.70 -25.51 27.56
N ALA A 109 -4.58 -24.31 28.15
CA ALA A 109 -4.98 -23.06 27.50
C ALA A 109 -4.21 -22.83 26.20
N GLN A 110 -2.89 -23.05 26.21
CA GLN A 110 -2.05 -22.91 25.03
C GLN A 110 -2.48 -23.88 23.92
N ARG A 111 -2.68 -25.17 24.24
CA ARG A 111 -3.15 -26.17 23.26
C ARG A 111 -4.50 -25.81 22.64
N GLN A 112 -5.44 -25.31 23.46
CA GLN A 112 -6.76 -24.90 22.97
C GLN A 112 -6.64 -23.72 21.99
N LEU A 113 -5.82 -22.71 22.32
CA LEU A 113 -5.59 -21.57 21.44
C LEU A 113 -4.89 -22.00 20.14
N ASP A 114 -3.89 -22.87 20.22
CA ASP A 114 -3.17 -23.39 19.05
C ASP A 114 -4.07 -24.22 18.15
N TYR A 115 -5.01 -24.98 18.72
CA TYR A 115 -6.01 -25.71 17.96
C TYR A 115 -6.94 -24.76 17.19
N ALA A 116 -7.46 -23.73 17.85
CA ALA A 116 -8.28 -22.70 17.21
C ALA A 116 -7.51 -21.94 16.10
N ASN A 117 -6.24 -21.59 16.35
CA ASN A 117 -5.35 -20.98 15.36
C ASN A 117 -5.14 -21.91 14.15
N GLY A 118 -4.93 -23.20 14.37
CA GLY A 118 -4.77 -24.19 13.32
C GLY A 118 -5.99 -24.30 12.41
N LEU A 119 -7.20 -24.26 12.99
CA LEU A 119 -8.46 -24.22 12.24
C LEU A 119 -8.59 -22.92 11.44
N PHE A 120 -8.26 -21.78 12.05
CA PHE A 120 -8.26 -20.47 11.40
C PHE A 120 -7.32 -20.42 10.19
N THR A 121 -6.07 -20.87 10.33
CA THR A 121 -5.09 -20.91 9.23
C THR A 121 -5.58 -21.79 8.08
N ARG A 122 -6.33 -22.85 8.37
CA ARG A 122 -6.98 -23.72 7.37
C ARG A 122 -8.27 -23.15 6.79
N LYS A 123 -8.67 -21.94 7.20
CA LYS A 123 -9.90 -21.24 6.80
C LYS A 123 -11.18 -21.97 7.21
N LEU A 124 -11.10 -22.84 8.20
CA LEU A 124 -12.24 -23.55 8.77
C LEU A 124 -12.92 -22.68 9.82
N TYR A 125 -13.41 -21.52 9.41
CA TYR A 125 -13.86 -20.47 10.33
C TYR A 125 -15.04 -20.90 11.20
N ASP A 126 -16.00 -21.66 10.63
CA ASP A 126 -17.14 -22.20 11.39
C ASP A 126 -16.70 -23.14 12.52
N LEU A 127 -15.58 -23.85 12.34
CA LEU A 127 -15.00 -24.72 13.37
C LEU A 127 -14.08 -23.96 14.32
N ALA A 128 -13.39 -22.92 13.84
CA ALA A 128 -12.47 -22.14 14.68
C ALA A 128 -13.22 -21.26 15.71
N VAL A 129 -14.39 -20.72 15.35
CA VAL A 129 -15.22 -19.88 16.23
C VAL A 129 -15.50 -20.52 17.59
N PRO A 130 -16.07 -21.75 17.68
CA PRO A 130 -16.35 -22.36 18.98
C PRO A 130 -15.09 -22.64 19.78
N GLU A 131 -13.95 -22.94 19.14
CA GLU A 131 -12.70 -23.23 19.84
C GLU A 131 -12.05 -21.96 20.42
N TYR A 132 -12.15 -20.82 19.74
CA TYR A 132 -11.77 -19.52 20.30
C TYR A 132 -12.69 -19.08 21.44
N GLN A 133 -14.01 -19.27 21.28
CA GLN A 133 -14.98 -18.94 22.31
C GLN A 133 -14.72 -19.76 23.57
N LYS A 134 -14.51 -21.07 23.41
CA LYS A 134 -14.11 -21.98 24.49
C LYS A 134 -12.82 -21.52 25.18
N TYR A 135 -11.80 -21.12 24.42
CA TYR A 135 -10.58 -20.58 25.01
C TYR A 135 -10.85 -19.32 25.86
N LEU A 136 -11.71 -18.42 25.37
CA LEU A 136 -12.04 -17.17 26.03
C LEU A 136 -12.89 -17.37 27.30
N ASP A 137 -13.72 -18.41 27.33
CA ASP A 137 -14.63 -18.74 28.44
C ASP A 137 -13.94 -19.58 29.52
N ASP A 138 -13.24 -20.66 29.13
CA ASP A 138 -12.63 -21.63 30.06
C ASP A 138 -11.31 -21.13 30.67
N TYR A 139 -10.63 -20.18 30.01
CA TYR A 139 -9.31 -19.70 30.41
C TYR A 139 -9.27 -18.17 30.61
N PRO A 140 -10.03 -17.62 31.58
CA PRO A 140 -9.98 -16.20 31.90
C PRO A 140 -8.58 -15.77 32.36
N GLY A 141 -8.12 -14.61 31.91
CA GLY A 141 -6.83 -14.02 32.31
C GLY A 141 -5.57 -14.69 31.72
N ARG A 142 -5.69 -15.78 30.96
CA ARG A 142 -4.51 -16.42 30.34
C ARG A 142 -3.92 -15.57 29.19
N PRO A 143 -2.59 -15.66 28.94
CA PRO A 143 -1.97 -14.99 27.80
C PRO A 143 -2.50 -15.52 26.47
N GLY A 144 -2.73 -14.63 25.49
CA GLY A 144 -3.25 -15.02 24.17
C GLY A 144 -4.70 -14.59 23.91
N ARG A 145 -5.39 -14.00 24.89
CA ARG A 145 -6.76 -13.48 24.72
C ARG A 145 -6.90 -12.41 23.65
N ALA A 146 -5.91 -11.53 23.48
CA ALA A 146 -5.89 -10.56 22.39
C ALA A 146 -5.87 -11.24 21.01
N ASN A 147 -5.07 -12.31 20.86
CA ASN A 147 -5.09 -13.16 19.66
C ASN A 147 -6.47 -13.78 19.47
N ALA A 148 -7.01 -14.43 20.50
CA ALA A 148 -8.31 -15.11 20.41
C ALA A 148 -9.44 -14.15 20.00
N TYR A 149 -9.54 -12.95 20.61
CA TYR A 149 -10.54 -11.96 20.22
C TYR A 149 -10.33 -11.43 18.79
N PHE A 150 -9.09 -11.15 18.39
CA PHE A 150 -8.78 -10.70 17.04
C PHE A 150 -9.17 -11.76 16.00
N SER A 151 -8.69 -13.00 16.19
CA SER A 151 -8.92 -14.12 15.30
C SER A 151 -10.40 -14.53 15.26
N LEU A 152 -11.12 -14.45 16.37
CA LEU A 152 -12.57 -14.62 16.43
C LEU A 152 -13.30 -13.53 15.64
N GLY A 153 -12.85 -12.27 15.75
CA GLY A 153 -13.34 -11.16 14.93
C GLY A 153 -13.15 -11.42 13.43
N GLU A 154 -11.95 -11.86 13.03
CA GLU A 154 -11.63 -12.20 11.64
C GLU A 154 -12.42 -13.42 11.13
N CYS A 155 -12.63 -14.45 11.96
CA CYS A 155 -13.55 -15.55 11.66
C CYS A 155 -14.94 -15.01 11.30
N TYR A 156 -15.50 -14.15 12.15
CA TYR A 156 -16.82 -13.57 11.91
C TYR A 156 -16.87 -12.70 10.65
N ARG A 157 -15.80 -11.96 10.32
CA ARG A 157 -15.73 -11.23 9.04
C ARG A 157 -15.81 -12.18 7.85
N ASN A 158 -15.03 -13.26 7.87
CA ASN A 158 -15.04 -14.25 6.78
C ASN A 158 -16.38 -15.00 6.66
N LEU A 159 -17.13 -15.10 7.75
CA LEU A 159 -18.48 -15.66 7.80
C LEU A 159 -19.58 -14.62 7.53
N ASN A 160 -19.23 -13.39 7.13
CA ASN A 160 -20.15 -12.27 6.91
C ASN A 160 -21.02 -11.91 8.12
N ARG A 161 -20.56 -12.21 9.35
CA ARG A 161 -21.21 -11.84 10.61
C ARG A 161 -20.64 -10.52 11.14
N THR A 162 -20.95 -9.43 10.44
CA THR A 162 -20.37 -8.09 10.65
C THR A 162 -20.51 -7.57 12.08
N SER A 163 -21.66 -7.77 12.72
CA SER A 163 -21.90 -7.31 14.11
C SER A 163 -20.99 -8.02 15.11
N SER A 164 -20.92 -9.36 15.05
CA SER A 164 -20.04 -10.17 15.89
C SER A 164 -18.56 -9.86 15.65
N ALA A 165 -18.17 -9.63 14.40
CA ALA A 165 -16.82 -9.19 14.07
C ALA A 165 -16.47 -7.86 14.76
N ARG A 166 -17.34 -6.86 14.63
CA ARG A 166 -17.15 -5.53 15.23
C ARG A 166 -17.00 -5.62 16.75
N THR A 167 -17.86 -6.38 17.43
CA THR A 167 -17.79 -6.57 18.89
C THR A 167 -16.45 -7.15 19.33
N ASN A 168 -15.97 -8.21 18.66
CA ASN A 168 -14.74 -8.89 19.05
C ASN A 168 -13.48 -8.07 18.72
N LEU A 169 -13.45 -7.36 17.59
CA LEU A 169 -12.35 -6.46 17.27
C LEU A 169 -12.31 -5.24 18.21
N GLN A 170 -13.48 -4.71 18.59
CA GLN A 170 -13.56 -3.62 19.57
C GLN A 170 -13.08 -4.05 20.94
N LYS A 171 -13.35 -5.31 21.34
CA LYS A 171 -12.79 -5.92 22.56
C LYS A 171 -11.26 -5.87 22.56
N VAL A 172 -10.60 -6.15 21.44
CA VAL A 172 -9.13 -6.00 21.32
C VAL A 172 -8.70 -4.56 21.59
N LEU A 173 -9.38 -3.57 21.00
CA LEU A 173 -9.00 -2.17 21.16
C LEU A 173 -9.23 -1.62 22.56
N ASN A 174 -10.26 -2.09 23.26
CA ASN A 174 -10.64 -1.62 24.58
C ASN A 174 -9.81 -2.29 25.67
N ASP A 175 -9.71 -3.61 25.62
CA ASP A 175 -9.17 -4.41 26.72
C ASP A 175 -7.68 -4.77 26.49
N TYR A 176 -7.21 -4.70 25.24
CA TYR A 176 -5.86 -5.14 24.81
C TYR A 176 -5.18 -4.12 23.89
N GLY A 177 -5.36 -2.82 24.17
CA GLY A 177 -4.95 -1.72 23.29
C GLY A 177 -3.45 -1.60 22.98
N ASP A 178 -2.59 -2.25 23.76
CA ASP A 178 -1.13 -2.30 23.56
C ASP A 178 -0.64 -3.66 23.04
N SER A 179 -1.55 -4.59 22.76
CA SER A 179 -1.21 -5.86 22.12
C SER A 179 -0.80 -5.66 20.66
N GLU A 180 -0.06 -6.61 20.11
CA GLU A 180 0.30 -6.62 18.68
C GLU A 180 -0.92 -6.70 17.74
N PHE A 181 -2.07 -7.12 18.26
CA PHE A 181 -3.33 -7.21 17.53
C PHE A 181 -4.12 -5.90 17.51
N ALA A 182 -3.75 -4.90 18.32
CA ALA A 182 -4.47 -3.64 18.38
C ALA A 182 -4.41 -2.86 17.07
N GLY A 183 -3.26 -2.82 16.40
CA GLY A 183 -3.10 -2.20 15.07
C GLY A 183 -3.98 -2.88 14.00
N PRO A 184 -3.82 -4.21 13.78
CA PRO A 184 -4.66 -4.97 12.86
C PRO A 184 -6.17 -4.91 13.17
N ALA A 185 -6.56 -4.96 14.45
CA ALA A 185 -7.97 -4.83 14.84
C ALA A 185 -8.54 -3.45 14.51
N ALA A 186 -7.78 -2.39 14.76
CA ALA A 186 -8.17 -1.03 14.37
C ALA A 186 -8.30 -0.90 12.85
N TYR A 187 -7.38 -1.50 12.10
CA TYR A 187 -7.44 -1.52 10.64
C TYR A 187 -8.70 -2.23 10.14
N ALA A 188 -9.00 -3.41 10.66
CA ALA A 188 -10.20 -4.18 10.27
C ALA A 188 -11.50 -3.41 10.56
N LEU A 189 -11.60 -2.77 11.74
CA LEU A 189 -12.73 -1.91 12.08
C LEU A 189 -12.82 -0.67 11.17
N ALA A 190 -11.68 -0.06 10.84
CA ALA A 190 -11.61 1.08 9.94
C ALA A 190 -12.07 0.71 8.53
N GLU A 191 -11.67 -0.45 8.00
CA GLU A 191 -12.13 -0.95 6.70
C GLU A 191 -13.65 -1.15 6.67
N MET A 192 -14.23 -1.67 7.75
CA MET A 192 -15.68 -1.84 7.87
C MET A 192 -16.40 -0.49 7.82
N ALA A 193 -15.94 0.49 8.61
CA ALA A 193 -16.50 1.85 8.60
C ALA A 193 -16.30 2.55 7.24
N PHE A 194 -15.13 2.38 6.62
CA PHE A 194 -14.82 2.94 5.30
C PHE A 194 -15.73 2.38 4.20
N ALA A 195 -16.00 1.07 4.23
CA ALA A 195 -16.93 0.43 3.30
C ALA A 195 -18.37 0.94 3.47
N GLU A 196 -18.75 1.29 4.70
CA GLU A 196 -20.02 1.95 5.05
C GLU A 196 -20.03 3.45 4.69
N LYS A 197 -18.92 4.00 4.16
CA LYS A 197 -18.68 5.43 3.91
C LYS A 197 -18.76 6.30 5.18
N ASP A 198 -18.67 5.69 6.35
CA ASP A 198 -18.52 6.39 7.61
C ASP A 198 -17.05 6.79 7.81
N TYR A 199 -16.63 7.80 7.05
CA TYR A 199 -15.28 8.33 7.11
C TYR A 199 -14.95 8.98 8.47
N GLY A 200 -15.98 9.43 9.20
CA GLY A 200 -15.83 10.01 10.54
C GLY A 200 -15.35 8.97 11.55
N THR A 201 -15.93 7.77 11.52
CA THR A 201 -15.49 6.64 12.35
C THR A 201 -14.21 6.00 11.81
N ALA A 202 -14.08 5.87 10.49
CA ALA A 202 -12.93 5.19 9.87
C ALA A 202 -11.60 5.94 10.12
N LEU A 203 -11.60 7.26 10.06
CA LEU A 203 -10.40 8.08 10.18
C LEU A 203 -9.58 7.83 11.47
N PRO A 204 -10.13 7.98 12.70
CA PRO A 204 -9.37 7.73 13.93
C PRO A 204 -8.94 6.27 14.07
N LEU A 205 -9.67 5.33 13.48
CA LEU A 205 -9.29 3.91 13.48
C LEU A 205 -8.12 3.63 12.55
N PHE A 206 -8.09 4.21 11.34
CA PHE A 206 -6.91 4.13 10.46
C PHE A 206 -5.70 4.80 11.07
N HIS A 207 -5.87 5.97 11.69
CA HIS A 207 -4.79 6.64 12.42
C HIS A 207 -4.19 5.74 13.52
N ARG A 208 -5.07 5.14 14.35
CA ARG A 208 -4.65 4.19 15.39
C ARG A 208 -3.98 2.95 14.79
N ALA A 209 -4.50 2.42 13.69
CA ALA A 209 -3.92 1.28 13.00
C ALA A 209 -2.51 1.59 12.49
N ALA A 210 -2.30 2.76 11.90
CA ALA A 210 -1.00 3.19 11.43
C ALA A 210 0.02 3.32 12.60
N ALA A 211 -0.41 3.88 13.73
CA ALA A 211 0.44 4.08 14.90
C ALA A 211 0.78 2.79 15.68
N LYS A 212 -0.14 1.82 15.73
CA LYS A 212 -0.01 0.62 16.57
C LYS A 212 0.40 -0.64 15.80
N SER A 213 0.38 -0.63 14.48
CA SER A 213 0.76 -1.80 13.68
C SER A 213 2.27 -2.00 13.67
N LYS A 214 2.71 -3.22 14.03
CA LYS A 214 4.12 -3.63 13.93
C LYS A 214 4.51 -4.02 12.50
N GLU A 215 3.53 -4.38 11.67
CA GLU A 215 3.74 -4.73 10.27
C GLU A 215 3.78 -3.47 9.40
N PRO A 216 4.93 -3.14 8.75
CA PRO A 216 5.05 -1.92 7.96
C PRO A 216 4.03 -1.83 6.82
N ALA A 217 3.65 -2.96 6.22
CA ALA A 217 2.65 -3.01 5.16
C ALA A 217 1.25 -2.60 5.65
N VAL A 218 0.87 -3.01 6.87
CA VAL A 218 -0.41 -2.62 7.49
C VAL A 218 -0.38 -1.15 7.86
N ALA A 219 0.71 -0.67 8.45
CA ALA A 219 0.87 0.75 8.77
C ALA A 219 0.81 1.64 7.52
N LEU A 220 1.47 1.23 6.44
CA LEU A 220 1.43 1.92 5.15
C LEU A 220 0.03 1.95 4.54
N SER A 221 -0.67 0.81 4.56
CA SER A 221 -2.07 0.73 4.11
C SER A 221 -2.97 1.64 4.94
N ALA A 222 -2.81 1.63 6.27
CA ALA A 222 -3.57 2.45 7.18
C ALA A 222 -3.38 3.95 6.90
N HIS A 223 -2.16 4.43 6.70
CA HIS A 223 -1.90 5.82 6.32
C HIS A 223 -2.52 6.19 4.98
N TYR A 224 -2.49 5.29 3.99
CA TYR A 224 -3.14 5.55 2.70
C TYR A 224 -4.66 5.74 2.87
N PHE A 225 -5.32 4.87 3.62
CA PHE A 225 -6.77 5.00 3.86
C PHE A 225 -7.13 6.13 4.84
N GLU A 226 -6.24 6.49 5.77
CA GLU A 226 -6.34 7.71 6.58
C GLU A 226 -6.41 8.94 5.68
N ALA A 227 -5.49 9.07 4.72
CA ALA A 227 -5.50 10.15 3.73
C ALA A 227 -6.79 10.16 2.90
N ARG A 228 -7.28 9.00 2.47
CA ARG A 228 -8.58 8.89 1.77
C ARG A 228 -9.75 9.37 2.61
N CYS A 229 -9.76 9.08 3.92
CA CYS A 229 -10.80 9.57 4.83
C CYS A 229 -10.72 11.09 5.00
N LEU A 230 -9.51 11.64 5.14
CA LEU A 230 -9.28 13.10 5.21
C LEU A 230 -9.76 13.79 3.94
N GLU A 231 -9.44 13.23 2.77
CA GLU A 231 -9.90 13.76 1.49
C GLU A 231 -11.42 13.75 1.38
N ALA A 232 -12.08 12.64 1.74
CA ALA A 232 -13.53 12.49 1.69
C ALA A 232 -14.26 13.43 2.67
N THR A 233 -13.61 13.81 3.78
CA THR A 233 -14.13 14.74 4.78
C THR A 233 -13.73 16.20 4.52
N GLY A 234 -13.08 16.48 3.39
CA GLY A 234 -12.72 17.84 2.97
C GLY A 234 -11.39 18.38 3.54
N ARG A 235 -10.71 17.62 4.40
CA ARG A 235 -9.40 17.94 4.99
C ARG A 235 -8.25 17.65 4.01
N LYS A 236 -8.35 18.26 2.81
CA LYS A 236 -7.48 17.94 1.66
C LYS A 236 -6.01 18.25 1.89
N GLU A 237 -5.68 19.31 2.61
CA GLU A 237 -4.28 19.68 2.87
C GLU A 237 -3.57 18.61 3.70
N GLU A 238 -4.18 18.18 4.81
CA GLU A 238 -3.66 17.08 5.62
C GLU A 238 -3.62 15.76 4.85
N ALA A 239 -4.64 15.48 4.02
CA ALA A 239 -4.65 14.30 3.17
C ALA A 239 -3.44 14.28 2.21
N ALA A 240 -3.12 15.41 1.58
CA ALA A 240 -2.01 15.50 0.63
C ALA A 240 -0.64 15.26 1.28
N ASP A 241 -0.44 15.75 2.51
CA ASP A 241 0.80 15.50 3.25
C ASP A 241 0.95 14.02 3.61
N ILE A 242 -0.13 13.34 4.02
CA ILE A 242 -0.10 11.89 4.29
C ILE A 242 0.10 11.09 2.99
N TYR A 243 -0.57 11.45 1.89
CA TYR A 243 -0.33 10.81 0.60
C TYR A 243 1.12 10.97 0.14
N ALA A 244 1.74 12.14 0.33
CA ALA A 244 3.14 12.35 0.03
C ALA A 244 4.04 11.45 0.88
N LEU A 245 3.74 11.28 2.19
CA LEU A 245 4.47 10.36 3.06
C LEU A 245 4.33 8.89 2.62
N VAL A 246 3.11 8.46 2.29
CA VAL A 246 2.82 7.12 1.75
C VAL A 246 3.60 6.86 0.46
N ALA A 247 3.69 7.87 -0.41
CA ALA A 247 4.42 7.77 -1.67
C ALA A 247 5.95 7.60 -1.49
N GLU A 248 6.53 8.06 -0.38
CA GLU A 248 7.97 7.94 -0.11
C GLU A 248 8.35 6.61 0.57
N ALA A 249 7.37 5.82 1.04
CA ALA A 249 7.63 4.52 1.66
C ALA A 249 8.33 3.54 0.69
N GLY A 250 9.16 2.63 1.22
CA GLY A 250 9.95 1.66 0.45
C GLY A 250 9.12 0.64 -0.35
N ASN A 251 9.79 -0.15 -1.21
CA ASN A 251 9.13 -1.15 -2.06
C ASN A 251 8.96 -2.52 -1.35
N PRO A 252 7.92 -3.30 -1.70
CA PRO A 252 6.84 -2.98 -2.63
C PRO A 252 5.84 -1.98 -2.04
N ASN A 253 5.46 -0.98 -2.84
CA ASN A 253 4.46 0.03 -2.45
C ASN A 253 3.35 0.10 -3.52
N PRO A 254 2.22 -0.61 -3.31
CA PRO A 254 1.12 -0.62 -4.28
C PRO A 254 0.39 0.74 -4.35
N TYR A 255 0.58 1.61 -3.36
CA TYR A 255 -0.09 2.91 -3.26
C TYR A 255 0.72 4.06 -3.87
N ARG A 256 2.00 3.84 -4.21
CA ARG A 256 2.93 4.91 -4.59
C ARG A 256 2.40 5.80 -5.71
N GLU A 257 2.03 5.21 -6.84
CA GLU A 257 1.60 5.99 -8.02
C GLU A 257 0.33 6.79 -7.73
N ASP A 258 -0.66 6.17 -7.09
CA ASP A 258 -1.94 6.79 -6.77
C ASP A 258 -1.78 7.89 -5.71
N ALA A 259 -1.00 7.63 -4.66
CA ALA A 259 -0.71 8.59 -3.61
C ALA A 259 0.07 9.81 -4.16
N ARG A 260 1.10 9.59 -5.00
CA ARG A 260 1.81 10.70 -5.67
C ARG A 260 0.86 11.53 -6.54
N LEU A 261 0.01 10.88 -7.34
CA LEU A 261 -0.89 11.57 -8.26
C LEU A 261 -1.92 12.42 -7.51
N THR A 262 -2.51 11.83 -6.47
CA THR A 262 -3.52 12.49 -5.63
C THR A 262 -2.89 13.65 -4.86
N ALA A 263 -1.74 13.43 -4.20
CA ALA A 263 -0.98 14.50 -3.54
C ALA A 263 -0.64 15.65 -4.49
N ALA A 264 -0.10 15.33 -5.68
CA ALA A 264 0.28 16.33 -6.67
C ALA A 264 -0.92 17.19 -7.11
N SER A 265 -2.07 16.55 -7.34
CA SER A 265 -3.30 17.25 -7.75
C SER A 265 -3.84 18.17 -6.65
N ILE A 266 -3.82 17.73 -5.40
CA ILE A 266 -4.27 18.54 -4.26
C ILE A 266 -3.32 19.70 -4.01
N PHE A 267 -2.00 19.46 -4.00
CA PHE A 267 -0.99 20.51 -3.85
C PHE A 267 -1.11 21.56 -4.94
N ALA A 268 -1.30 21.15 -6.20
CA ALA A 268 -1.48 22.08 -7.32
C ALA A 268 -2.74 22.94 -7.12
N ALA A 269 -3.88 22.32 -6.76
CA ALA A 269 -5.13 23.04 -6.52
C ALA A 269 -5.06 24.02 -5.33
N ARG A 270 -4.20 23.75 -4.35
CA ARG A 270 -3.96 24.61 -3.18
C ARG A 270 -2.83 25.63 -3.38
N GLY A 271 -2.22 25.67 -4.57
CA GLY A 271 -1.13 26.60 -4.85
C GLY A 271 0.23 26.21 -4.25
N ARG A 272 0.35 25.03 -3.62
CA ARG A 272 1.62 24.45 -3.15
C ARG A 272 2.40 23.89 -4.35
N LYS A 273 2.80 24.77 -5.27
CA LYS A 273 3.36 24.41 -6.58
C LYS A 273 4.66 23.62 -6.48
N ILE A 274 5.53 23.92 -5.52
CA ILE A 274 6.80 23.19 -5.32
C ILE A 274 6.54 21.74 -4.91
N ASP A 275 5.62 21.50 -3.98
CA ASP A 275 5.26 20.16 -3.54
C ASP A 275 4.57 19.37 -4.67
N ALA A 276 3.69 20.03 -5.42
CA ALA A 276 3.04 19.44 -6.60
C ALA A 276 4.07 19.04 -7.66
N LEU A 277 5.02 19.92 -7.97
CA LEU A 277 6.10 19.67 -8.92
C LEU A 277 6.92 18.45 -8.51
N LYS A 278 7.34 18.38 -7.24
CA LYS A 278 8.10 17.25 -6.70
C LYS A 278 7.39 15.91 -6.96
N GLN A 279 6.09 15.84 -6.70
CA GLN A 279 5.31 14.61 -6.89
C GLN A 279 5.11 14.26 -8.38
N TYR A 280 4.83 15.24 -9.24
CA TYR A 280 4.72 15.01 -10.68
C TYR A 280 6.05 14.62 -11.34
N GLU A 281 7.17 15.20 -10.91
CA GLU A 281 8.51 14.84 -11.37
C GLU A 281 8.83 13.37 -11.04
N ALA A 282 8.55 12.96 -9.81
CA ALA A 282 8.75 11.57 -9.40
C ALA A 282 7.88 10.61 -10.22
N LEU A 283 6.59 10.94 -10.44
CA LEU A 283 5.72 10.14 -11.31
C LEU A 283 6.20 10.08 -12.76
N ALA A 284 6.66 11.19 -13.32
CA ALA A 284 7.20 11.23 -14.67
C ALA A 284 8.41 10.29 -14.82
N ASN A 285 9.19 10.11 -13.76
CA ASN A 285 10.43 9.33 -13.78
C ASN A 285 10.22 7.85 -13.39
N GLU A 286 9.43 7.58 -12.36
CA GLU A 286 9.35 6.27 -11.68
C GLU A 286 8.17 5.39 -12.12
N SER A 287 7.07 5.99 -12.59
CA SER A 287 5.85 5.27 -12.95
C SER A 287 6.14 4.13 -13.92
N GLN A 288 5.42 3.02 -13.87
CA GLN A 288 5.55 1.96 -14.88
C GLN A 288 4.56 2.13 -16.02
N LYS A 289 3.60 3.07 -15.90
CA LYS A 289 2.56 3.32 -16.89
C LYS A 289 2.99 4.47 -17.83
N PRO A 290 3.22 4.22 -19.14
CA PRO A 290 3.72 5.24 -20.06
C PRO A 290 2.81 6.47 -20.18
N ALA A 291 1.49 6.27 -20.23
CA ALA A 291 0.52 7.36 -20.26
C ALA A 291 0.61 8.25 -19.01
N LEU A 292 0.77 7.65 -17.82
CA LEU A 292 0.92 8.40 -16.57
C LEU A 292 2.27 9.14 -16.52
N LYS A 293 3.34 8.58 -17.09
CA LYS A 293 4.63 9.31 -17.23
C LYS A 293 4.44 10.57 -18.06
N ALA A 294 3.79 10.45 -19.21
CA ALA A 294 3.57 11.56 -20.12
C ALA A 294 2.68 12.64 -19.51
N GLU A 295 1.55 12.25 -18.92
CA GLU A 295 0.67 13.17 -18.21
C GLU A 295 1.39 13.91 -17.08
N SER A 296 2.11 13.18 -16.23
CA SER A 296 2.81 13.78 -15.08
C SER A 296 3.94 14.70 -15.51
N ALA A 297 4.66 14.33 -16.59
CA ALA A 297 5.69 15.19 -17.17
C ALA A 297 5.09 16.50 -17.66
N VAL A 298 3.96 16.48 -18.37
CA VAL A 298 3.32 17.71 -18.85
C VAL A 298 2.78 18.55 -17.69
N ARG A 299 2.08 17.94 -16.72
CA ARG A 299 1.57 18.67 -15.54
C ARG A 299 2.68 19.30 -14.72
N GLY A 300 3.74 18.56 -14.42
CA GLY A 300 4.93 19.07 -13.73
C GLY A 300 5.61 20.17 -14.53
N GLY A 301 5.77 19.99 -15.84
CA GLY A 301 6.37 20.99 -16.73
C GLY A 301 5.58 22.31 -16.77
N MET A 302 4.25 22.25 -16.77
CA MET A 302 3.39 23.45 -16.70
C MET A 302 3.50 24.15 -15.34
N ILE A 303 3.57 23.40 -14.24
CA ILE A 303 3.77 23.98 -12.90
C ILE A 303 5.15 24.65 -12.80
N ALA A 304 6.19 24.00 -13.31
CA ALA A 304 7.53 24.58 -13.36
C ALA A 304 7.57 25.86 -14.20
N LEU A 305 6.86 25.89 -15.34
CA LEU A 305 6.70 27.08 -16.17
C LEU A 305 6.01 28.23 -15.42
N GLU A 306 4.97 27.94 -14.63
CA GLU A 306 4.33 28.96 -13.78
C GLU A 306 5.26 29.49 -12.68
N LEU A 307 6.13 28.64 -12.14
CA LEU A 307 7.12 29.04 -11.14
C LEU A 307 8.21 29.95 -11.73
N VAL A 308 8.60 29.75 -12.99
CA VAL A 308 9.51 30.67 -13.72
C VAL A 308 8.92 32.08 -13.82
N GLN A 309 7.61 32.21 -14.02
CA GLN A 309 6.95 33.52 -14.15
C GLN A 309 6.82 34.29 -12.82
N ALA A 310 6.75 33.58 -11.70
CA ALA A 310 6.52 34.19 -10.40
C ALA A 310 7.71 35.03 -9.91
N ASP A 311 8.93 34.72 -10.37
CA ASP A 311 10.17 35.36 -9.93
C ASP A 311 10.60 36.51 -10.87
N LYS A 312 9.68 37.49 -11.05
CA LYS A 312 9.78 38.66 -11.95
C LYS A 312 11.10 39.45 -11.80
N GLY A 313 12.18 38.97 -12.41
CA GLY A 313 13.47 39.69 -12.50
C GLY A 313 14.72 38.83 -12.37
N LYS A 314 14.61 37.56 -11.99
CA LYS A 314 15.72 36.58 -12.08
C LYS A 314 15.14 35.33 -12.71
N SER A 315 15.46 35.09 -13.98
CA SER A 315 15.14 33.79 -14.59
C SER A 315 15.79 32.70 -13.73
N ASP A 316 14.98 31.96 -12.97
CA ASP A 316 15.44 30.76 -12.29
C ASP A 316 15.74 29.74 -13.38
N LYS A 317 16.97 29.81 -13.91
CA LYS A 317 17.47 28.94 -14.97
C LYS A 317 17.26 27.47 -14.60
N ALA A 318 17.39 27.11 -13.32
CA ALA A 318 17.15 25.73 -12.88
C ALA A 318 15.67 25.34 -13.04
N MET A 319 14.73 26.24 -12.72
CA MET A 319 13.31 25.99 -12.94
C MET A 319 12.94 25.96 -14.42
N ALA A 320 13.55 26.82 -15.24
CA ALA A 320 13.38 26.79 -16.70
C ALA A 320 13.92 25.50 -17.32
N ASP A 321 15.07 25.00 -16.86
CA ASP A 321 15.66 23.73 -17.29
C ASP A 321 14.76 22.55 -16.89
N ARG A 322 14.20 22.56 -15.66
CA ARG A 322 13.22 21.56 -15.22
C ARG A 322 11.95 21.57 -16.07
N ALA A 323 11.38 22.76 -16.31
CA ALA A 323 10.20 22.92 -17.16
C ALA A 323 10.47 22.38 -18.57
N THR A 324 11.62 22.73 -19.16
CA THR A 324 12.06 22.24 -20.47
C THR A 324 12.16 20.72 -20.49
N ALA A 325 12.86 20.11 -19.54
CA ALA A 325 13.06 18.66 -19.49
C ALA A 325 11.73 17.90 -19.38
N LEU A 326 10.82 18.38 -18.51
CA LEU A 326 9.51 17.78 -18.30
C LEU A 326 8.59 17.93 -19.52
N LEU A 327 8.51 19.11 -20.11
CA LEU A 327 7.69 19.34 -21.30
C LEU A 327 8.26 18.61 -22.53
N GLN A 328 9.57 18.55 -22.70
CA GLN A 328 10.19 17.75 -23.75
C GLN A 328 9.86 16.26 -23.60
N LYS A 329 9.93 15.73 -22.37
CA LYS A 329 9.53 14.35 -22.07
C LYS A 329 8.06 14.08 -22.38
N GLY A 330 7.18 15.00 -21.99
CA GLY A 330 5.75 14.94 -22.34
C GLY A 330 5.47 15.02 -23.84
N ARG A 331 6.30 15.75 -24.60
CA ARG A 331 6.20 15.85 -26.05
C ARG A 331 6.62 14.56 -26.77
N THR A 332 7.72 13.94 -26.32
CA THR A 332 8.36 12.80 -27.03
C THR A 332 7.70 11.46 -26.75
N LEU A 333 7.02 11.30 -25.60
CA LEU A 333 6.34 10.05 -25.28
C LEU A 333 5.16 9.78 -26.26
N PRO A 334 5.09 8.58 -26.87
CA PRO A 334 4.01 8.21 -27.78
C PRO A 334 2.62 8.28 -27.14
N GLU A 335 2.51 7.91 -25.86
CA GLU A 335 1.27 7.81 -25.09
C GLU A 335 0.80 9.16 -24.53
N ALA A 336 1.49 10.25 -24.85
CA ALA A 336 1.11 11.59 -24.40
C ALA A 336 -0.29 12.02 -24.87
N GLY A 337 -0.75 11.52 -26.03
CA GLY A 337 -2.10 11.79 -26.54
C GLY A 337 -2.47 13.28 -26.47
N LYS A 338 -3.53 13.62 -25.73
CA LYS A 338 -4.01 14.99 -25.52
C LYS A 338 -3.02 15.91 -24.80
N PHE A 339 -2.04 15.37 -24.09
CA PHE A 339 -1.03 16.15 -23.37
C PHE A 339 0.12 16.61 -24.28
N ARG A 340 0.31 15.99 -25.46
CA ARG A 340 1.38 16.38 -26.39
C ARG A 340 1.23 17.83 -26.87
N PRO A 341 0.07 18.29 -27.37
CA PRO A 341 -0.11 19.70 -27.74
C PRO A 341 0.13 20.66 -26.57
N ILE A 342 -0.28 20.28 -25.35
CA ILE A 342 -0.06 21.09 -24.14
C ILE A 342 1.44 21.24 -23.87
N ALA A 343 2.20 20.16 -24.02
CA ALA A 343 3.65 20.18 -23.89
C ALA A 343 4.32 21.10 -24.92
N GLN A 344 3.87 21.02 -26.18
CA GLN A 344 4.39 21.81 -27.29
C GLN A 344 4.14 23.31 -27.09
N VAL A 345 2.92 23.68 -26.73
CA VAL A 345 2.56 25.06 -26.38
C VAL A 345 3.35 25.54 -25.15
N GLY A 346 3.47 24.70 -24.12
CA GLY A 346 4.27 24.99 -22.93
C GLY A 346 5.73 25.33 -23.28
N LEU A 347 6.36 24.58 -24.19
CA LEU A 347 7.73 24.89 -24.65
C LEU A 347 7.82 26.25 -25.34
N ARG A 348 6.82 26.63 -26.15
CA ARG A 348 6.79 27.96 -26.79
C ARG A 348 6.60 29.07 -25.76
N ARG A 349 5.71 28.88 -24.79
CA ARG A 349 5.53 29.83 -23.67
C ARG A 349 6.84 30.01 -22.90
N LEU A 350 7.55 28.92 -22.63
CA LEU A 350 8.81 28.96 -21.90
C LEU A 350 9.87 29.74 -22.67
N GLN A 351 10.09 29.43 -23.94
CA GLN A 351 11.05 30.15 -24.78
C GLN A 351 10.74 31.64 -24.89
N TYR A 352 9.45 31.99 -25.03
CA TYR A 352 9.04 33.39 -25.03
C TYR A 352 9.41 34.08 -23.71
N GLN A 353 9.19 33.42 -22.57
CA GLN A 353 9.46 33.96 -21.24
C GLN A 353 10.95 34.04 -20.91
N THR A 354 11.75 33.12 -21.41
CA THR A 354 13.22 33.12 -21.24
C THR A 354 13.93 34.01 -22.26
N GLY A 355 13.21 34.61 -23.22
CA GLY A 355 13.78 35.48 -24.26
C GLY A 355 14.42 34.73 -25.42
N GLU A 356 14.19 33.42 -25.53
CA GLU A 356 14.68 32.54 -26.61
C GLU A 356 13.84 32.69 -27.90
N TYR A 357 13.56 33.94 -28.29
CA TYR A 357 12.68 34.30 -29.40
C TYR A 357 13.12 33.67 -30.73
N ALA A 358 14.42 33.68 -31.03
CA ALA A 358 14.95 33.09 -32.27
C ALA A 358 14.69 31.57 -32.34
N GLN A 359 14.82 30.87 -31.22
CA GLN A 359 14.54 29.43 -31.17
C GLN A 359 13.05 29.14 -31.30
N LEU A 360 12.20 29.96 -30.69
CA LEU A 360 10.75 29.88 -30.84
C LEU A 360 10.35 29.99 -32.32
N LEU A 361 10.87 30.99 -33.02
CA LEU A 361 10.62 31.23 -34.44
C LEU A 361 11.14 30.10 -35.34
N ALA A 362 12.23 29.44 -34.94
CA ALA A 362 12.78 28.31 -35.69
C ALA A 362 11.92 27.05 -35.60
N ASP A 363 11.30 26.74 -34.45
CA ASP A 363 10.56 25.48 -34.31
C ASP A 363 9.06 25.61 -34.54
N TYR A 364 8.42 26.76 -34.30
CA TYR A 364 6.94 26.81 -34.19
C TYR A 364 6.23 26.30 -35.44
N LYS A 365 6.75 26.60 -36.63
CA LYS A 365 6.17 26.16 -37.92
C LYS A 365 6.14 24.64 -38.08
N ARG A 366 7.09 23.92 -37.48
CA ARG A 366 7.22 22.44 -37.63
C ARG A 366 6.07 21.68 -36.97
N GLU A 367 5.51 22.26 -35.91
CA GLU A 367 4.50 21.62 -35.08
C GLU A 367 3.12 22.28 -35.24
N LEU A 368 3.06 23.51 -35.75
CA LEU A 368 1.84 24.33 -35.81
C LEU A 368 0.65 23.58 -36.42
N GLU A 369 0.79 22.99 -37.60
CA GLU A 369 -0.33 22.33 -38.31
C GLU A 369 -0.88 21.10 -37.57
N LYS A 370 -0.09 20.51 -36.67
CA LYS A 370 -0.47 19.32 -35.89
C LYS A 370 -1.17 19.69 -34.58
N LEU A 371 -1.15 20.97 -34.20
CA LEU A 371 -1.79 21.45 -32.99
C LEU A 371 -3.30 21.63 -33.21
N PRO A 372 -4.14 21.45 -32.17
CA PRO A 372 -5.52 21.91 -32.20
C PRO A 372 -5.60 23.42 -32.52
N GLU A 373 -6.65 23.88 -33.20
CA GLU A 373 -6.79 25.29 -33.63
C GLU A 373 -6.56 26.31 -32.50
N ALA A 374 -7.10 26.04 -31.31
CA ALA A 374 -6.88 26.89 -30.14
C ALA A 374 -5.39 27.05 -29.80
N ALA A 375 -4.62 25.97 -29.88
CA ALA A 375 -3.18 25.99 -29.65
C ALA A 375 -2.41 26.62 -30.83
N GLN A 376 -2.94 26.53 -32.06
CA GLN A 376 -2.34 27.22 -33.21
C GLN A 376 -2.39 28.74 -33.07
N ALA A 377 -3.55 29.27 -32.68
CA ALA A 377 -3.74 30.71 -32.48
C ALA A 377 -2.78 31.26 -31.41
N GLU A 378 -2.66 30.54 -30.29
CA GLU A 378 -1.73 30.89 -29.21
C GLU A 378 -0.26 30.85 -29.66
N VAL A 379 0.17 29.78 -30.33
CA VAL A 379 1.56 29.66 -30.79
C VAL A 379 1.90 30.73 -31.82
N LEU A 380 0.96 31.07 -32.71
CA LEU A 380 1.14 32.19 -33.65
C LEU A 380 1.26 33.53 -32.93
N LEU A 381 0.48 33.77 -31.87
CA LEU A 381 0.58 35.00 -31.09
C LEU A 381 1.95 35.10 -30.40
N LEU A 382 2.44 34.00 -29.81
CA LEU A 382 3.79 33.95 -29.24
C LEU A 382 4.87 34.18 -30.30
N ALA A 383 4.71 33.64 -31.51
CA ALA A 383 5.62 33.87 -32.62
C ALA A 383 5.60 35.35 -33.07
N ALA A 384 4.41 35.94 -33.26
CA ALA A 384 4.27 37.35 -33.64
C ALA A 384 4.88 38.29 -32.60
N ASN A 385 4.64 38.01 -31.31
CA ASN A 385 5.25 38.75 -30.22
C ASN A 385 6.78 38.56 -30.19
N SER A 386 7.29 37.39 -30.57
CA SER A 386 8.73 37.13 -30.65
C SER A 386 9.40 37.90 -31.80
N GLU A 387 8.79 37.92 -32.99
CA GLU A 387 9.25 38.75 -34.11
C GLU A 387 9.34 40.22 -33.70
N ARG A 388 8.34 40.71 -32.95
CA ARG A 388 8.36 42.06 -32.41
C ARG A 388 9.53 42.30 -31.47
N GLN A 389 9.78 41.39 -30.52
CA GLN A 389 10.90 41.54 -29.57
C GLN A 389 12.27 41.54 -30.28
N LEU A 390 12.36 40.95 -31.47
CA LEU A 390 13.55 40.98 -32.32
C LEU A 390 13.59 42.18 -33.29
N GLY A 391 12.56 43.04 -33.32
CA GLY A 391 12.47 44.20 -34.21
C GLY A 391 11.97 43.90 -35.62
N HIS A 392 11.50 42.68 -35.90
CA HIS A 392 10.97 42.26 -37.19
C HIS A 392 9.49 42.68 -37.34
N SER A 393 9.23 43.98 -37.42
CA SER A 393 7.87 44.54 -37.35
C SER A 393 6.96 44.10 -38.51
N LYS A 394 7.51 43.86 -39.71
CA LYS A 394 6.72 43.44 -40.88
C LYS A 394 6.24 42.00 -40.73
N GLU A 395 7.13 41.13 -40.26
CA GLU A 395 6.88 39.73 -39.99
C GLU A 395 5.86 39.58 -38.84
N ALA A 396 6.01 40.40 -37.80
CA ALA A 396 5.04 40.48 -36.70
C ALA A 396 3.63 40.89 -37.20
N ASP A 397 3.51 41.97 -37.98
CA ASP A 397 2.19 42.40 -38.54
C ASP A 397 1.56 41.32 -39.43
N ALA A 398 2.37 40.63 -40.24
CA ALA A 398 1.89 39.53 -41.08
C ALA A 398 1.28 38.39 -40.23
N LEU A 399 1.94 37.99 -39.14
CA LEU A 399 1.43 36.97 -38.23
C LEU A 399 0.19 37.44 -37.48
N TYR A 400 0.14 38.69 -37.00
CA TYR A 400 -1.07 39.22 -36.36
C TYR A 400 -2.28 39.21 -37.30
N ARG A 401 -2.10 39.62 -38.57
CA ARG A 401 -3.17 39.54 -39.59
C ARG A 401 -3.61 38.11 -39.85
N GLN A 402 -2.67 37.17 -39.87
CA GLN A 402 -2.98 35.75 -40.02
C GLN A 402 -3.86 35.26 -38.88
N ILE A 403 -3.56 35.65 -37.63
CA ILE A 403 -4.36 35.27 -36.46
C ILE A 403 -5.78 35.84 -36.56
N ILE A 404 -5.92 37.13 -36.86
CA ILE A 404 -7.21 37.81 -36.98
C ILE A 404 -8.08 37.18 -38.08
N THR A 405 -7.46 36.86 -39.22
CA THR A 405 -8.18 36.28 -40.37
C THR A 405 -8.57 34.83 -40.13
N LYS A 406 -7.66 34.01 -39.59
CA LYS A 406 -7.86 32.56 -39.48
C LYS A 406 -8.62 32.16 -38.21
N TYR A 407 -8.54 32.97 -37.15
CA TYR A 407 -9.14 32.66 -35.85
C TYR A 407 -9.92 33.85 -35.27
N PRO A 408 -10.89 34.43 -36.00
CA PRO A 408 -11.54 35.69 -35.61
C PRO A 408 -12.25 35.63 -34.25
N ASP A 409 -12.75 34.47 -33.83
CA ASP A 409 -13.52 34.29 -32.59
C ASP A 409 -12.64 34.02 -31.36
N ARG A 410 -11.31 34.01 -31.52
CA ARG A 410 -10.36 33.68 -30.47
C ARG A 410 -9.91 34.92 -29.71
N GLU A 411 -9.64 34.78 -28.41
CA GLU A 411 -9.05 35.87 -27.62
C GLU A 411 -7.70 36.31 -28.21
N GLU A 412 -6.93 35.37 -28.75
CA GLU A 412 -5.66 35.65 -29.40
C GLU A 412 -5.79 36.58 -30.62
N ALA A 413 -6.95 36.60 -31.30
CA ALA A 413 -7.21 37.55 -32.39
C ALA A 413 -7.48 38.97 -31.88
N LYS A 414 -8.14 39.11 -30.72
CA LYS A 414 -8.32 40.42 -30.05
C LYS A 414 -6.98 40.96 -29.59
N ASP A 415 -6.15 40.10 -28.99
CA ASP A 415 -4.78 40.45 -28.61
C ASP A 415 -3.96 40.86 -29.84
N ALA A 416 -3.99 40.09 -30.92
CA ALA A 416 -3.31 40.43 -32.16
C ALA A 416 -3.78 41.78 -32.74
N ALA A 417 -5.09 42.06 -32.72
CA ALA A 417 -5.63 43.34 -33.17
C ALA A 417 -5.13 44.50 -32.29
N TYR A 418 -5.12 44.32 -30.97
CA TYR A 418 -4.57 45.30 -30.03
C TYR A 418 -3.08 45.53 -30.27
N GLN A 419 -2.28 44.46 -30.40
CA GLN A 419 -0.84 44.57 -30.63
C GLN A 419 -0.54 45.33 -31.92
N ARG A 420 -1.36 45.20 -32.98
CA ARG A 420 -1.19 45.97 -34.23
C ARG A 420 -1.46 47.46 -34.06
N LEU A 421 -2.36 47.87 -33.16
CA LEU A 421 -2.68 49.28 -32.93
C LEU A 421 -1.56 50.03 -32.21
N ILE A 422 -0.88 49.37 -31.28
CA ILE A 422 0.22 49.98 -30.51
C ILE A 422 1.58 49.91 -31.23
N ASN A 423 1.63 49.24 -32.39
CA ASN A 423 2.85 49.01 -33.19
C ASN A 423 2.86 49.77 -34.54
N VAL A 424 1.98 50.79 -34.71
CA VAL A 424 2.06 51.72 -35.85
C VAL A 424 3.14 52.77 -35.62
#